data_AF-A0A938Q5U3-F1
#
_entry.id   AF-A0A938Q5U3-F1
#
_cell.length_a   1.000
_cell.length_b   1.000
_cell.length_c   1.000
_cell.angle_alpha   90.00
_cell.angle_beta   90.00
_cell.angle_gamma   90.00
#
_symmetry.space_group_name_H-M   'P 1'
#
loop_
_entity.id
_entity.type
_entity.pdbx_description
1 polymer ?
#
loop_
_entity_poly.entity_id
_entity_poly.type
_entity_poly.pdbx_seq_one_letter_code
_entity_poly.pdbx_strand_id
1 'polypeptide(L)'
;MARLLITLARRAPHPNAGKLWIDHILSKEVQDYYANEVGVSVGRAGVVLANQRPRKLKCGEIDWPVYLEKLQHYQQAWRKTMNLY
;
A
#
# COMPACT_ATOMS: atom_id res chain seq x y z
N MET A 1 1.21 -9.87 -0.96
CA MET A 1 2.00 -8.63 -1.15
C MET A 1 1.04 -7.45 -1.26
N ALA A 2 0.94 -6.60 -0.23
CA ALA A 2 0.09 -5.41 -0.28
C ALA A 2 0.78 -4.35 -1.14
N ARG A 3 0.35 -4.20 -2.40
CA ARG A 3 0.76 -3.07 -3.23
C ARG A 3 0.09 -1.83 -2.64
N LEU A 4 0.89 -0.86 -2.21
CA LEU A 4 0.42 0.53 -2.08
C LEU A 4 -0.19 0.91 -3.44
N LEU A 5 -1.52 0.96 -3.48
CA LEU A 5 -2.29 1.26 -4.69
C LEU A 5 -2.26 2.79 -4.86
N ILE A 6 -1.16 3.28 -5.43
CA ILE A 6 -1.12 4.64 -5.94
C ILE A 6 -1.75 4.62 -7.33
N THR A 7 -2.74 5.48 -7.54
CA THR A 7 -3.46 5.56 -8.82
C THR A 7 -3.70 7.02 -9.20
N LEU A 8 -3.79 7.27 -10.50
CA LEU A 8 -4.18 8.56 -11.04
C LEU A 8 -5.70 8.64 -11.15
N ALA A 9 -6.30 9.72 -10.63
CA ALA A 9 -7.73 9.94 -10.76
C ALA A 9 -8.14 10.05 -12.25
N ARG A 10 -9.24 9.40 -12.63
CA ARG A 10 -9.71 9.32 -14.04
C ARG A 10 -9.90 10.69 -14.71
N ARG A 11 -10.23 11.72 -13.93
CA ARG A 11 -10.43 13.10 -14.40
C ARG A 11 -9.48 14.08 -13.71
N ALA A 12 -8.24 13.66 -13.46
CA ALA A 12 -7.23 14.54 -12.90
C ALA A 12 -7.06 15.77 -13.81
N PRO A 13 -7.10 17.01 -13.28
CA PRO A 13 -6.97 18.23 -14.09
C PRO A 13 -5.58 18.36 -14.73
N HIS A 14 -4.57 17.72 -14.13
CA HIS A 14 -3.19 17.69 -14.62
C HIS A 14 -2.66 16.25 -14.67
N PRO A 15 -3.07 15.43 -15.65
CA PRO A 15 -2.76 14.01 -15.68
C PRO A 15 -1.26 13.74 -15.89
N ASN A 16 -0.57 14.60 -16.64
CA ASN A 16 0.87 14.45 -16.89
C ASN A 16 1.70 14.76 -15.63
N ALA A 17 1.33 15.80 -14.88
CA ALA A 17 1.97 16.08 -13.59
C ALA A 17 1.75 14.94 -12.60
N GLY A 18 0.54 14.35 -12.58
CA GLY A 18 0.24 13.18 -11.76
C GLY A 18 1.09 11.96 -12.14
N LYS A 19 1.32 11.70 -13.43
CA LYS A 19 2.24 10.63 -13.88
C LYS A 19 3.67 10.87 -13.41
N LEU A 20 4.20 12.07 -13.62
CA LEU A 20 5.56 12.43 -13.17
C LEU A 20 5.71 12.28 -11.66
N TRP A 21 4.68 12.65 -10.90
CA TRP A 21 4.67 12.47 -9.47
C TRP A 21 4.68 10.98 -9.08
N ILE A 22 3.88 10.15 -9.74
CA ILE A 22 3.87 8.68 -9.53
C ILE A 22 5.24 8.08 -9.84
N ASP A 23 5.86 8.47 -10.95
CA ASP A 23 7.21 8.01 -11.32
C ASP A 23 8.24 8.43 -10.26
N HIS A 24 8.15 9.67 -9.79
CA HIS A 24 9.04 10.20 -8.76
C HIS A 24 8.91 9.43 -7.43
N ILE A 25 7.69 9.24 -6.91
CA ILE A 25 7.53 8.56 -5.62
C ILE A 25 7.87 7.06 -5.69
N LEU A 26 7.75 6.44 -6.86
CA LEU A 26 8.15 5.04 -7.07
C LEU A 26 9.64 4.88 -7.41
N SER A 27 10.37 5.98 -7.59
CA SER A 27 11.81 5.97 -7.82
C SER A 27 12.56 5.30 -6.66
N LYS A 28 13.76 4.79 -6.93
CA LYS A 28 14.58 4.14 -5.89
C LYS A 28 14.92 5.10 -4.77
N GLU A 29 15.34 6.32 -5.10
CA GLU A 29 15.74 7.36 -4.14
C GLU A 29 14.61 7.66 -3.16
N VAL A 30 13.40 7.91 -3.66
CA VAL A 30 12.27 8.25 -2.80
C VAL A 30 11.80 7.05 -1.98
N GLN A 31 11.84 5.84 -2.54
CA GLN A 31 11.53 4.62 -1.79
C GLN A 31 12.59 4.33 -0.71
N ASP A 32 13.88 4.61 -0.96
CA ASP A 32 14.94 4.52 0.04
C ASP A 32 14.70 5.54 1.17
N TYR A 33 14.33 6.79 0.85
CA TYR A 33 13.95 7.80 1.84
C TYR A 33 12.76 7.35 2.70
N TYR A 34 11.66 6.91 2.09
CA TYR A 34 10.49 6.42 2.82
C TYR A 34 10.82 5.23 3.75
N ALA A 35 11.69 4.35 3.27
CA ALA A 35 12.08 3.17 4.02
C ALA A 35 13.09 3.45 5.15
N ASN A 36 13.78 4.58 5.15
CA ASN A 36 14.81 4.85 6.16
C ASN A 36 14.43 6.00 7.09
N GLU A 37 13.92 7.09 6.53
CA GLU A 37 13.57 8.29 7.29
C GLU A 37 12.14 8.24 7.84
N VAL A 38 11.19 7.71 7.04
CA VAL A 38 9.76 7.77 7.39
C VAL A 38 9.28 6.53 8.14
N GLY A 39 10.04 5.43 8.12
CA GLY A 39 9.64 4.24 8.87
C GLY A 39 8.63 3.31 8.16
N VAL A 40 8.29 3.55 6.88
CA VAL A 40 7.27 2.76 6.15
C VAL A 40 7.84 1.62 5.33
N SER A 41 7.08 0.52 5.19
CA SER A 41 7.42 -0.58 4.28
C SER A 41 7.17 -0.16 2.84
N VAL A 42 8.11 -0.47 1.96
CA VAL A 42 8.11 -0.04 0.56
C VAL A 42 7.93 -1.22 -0.39
N GLY A 43 7.32 -0.95 -1.55
CA GLY A 43 7.01 -1.97 -2.54
C GLY A 43 8.17 -2.29 -3.50
N ARG A 44 9.19 -1.43 -3.56
CA ARG A 44 10.31 -1.57 -4.50
C ARG A 44 11.33 -2.56 -3.98
N ALA A 45 11.68 -3.55 -4.81
CA ALA A 45 12.78 -4.47 -4.52
C ALA A 45 14.13 -3.74 -4.56
N GLY A 46 15.10 -4.21 -3.76
CA GLY A 46 16.45 -3.64 -3.72
C GLY A 46 16.58 -2.30 -2.99
N VAL A 47 15.57 -1.93 -2.19
CA VAL A 47 15.70 -0.82 -1.23
C VAL A 47 16.59 -1.26 -0.07
N VAL A 48 17.58 -0.43 0.25
CA VAL A 48 18.54 -0.72 1.34
C VAL A 48 17.93 -0.19 2.63
N LEU A 49 17.63 -1.09 3.56
CA LEU A 49 17.10 -0.73 4.87
C LEU A 49 18.27 -0.49 5.83
N ALA A 50 18.37 0.73 6.35
CA ALA A 50 19.39 1.18 7.29
C ALA A 50 19.29 0.47 8.65
N ASN A 51 18.08 0.07 9.06
CA ASN A 51 17.81 -0.54 10.36
C ASN A 51 17.41 -2.02 10.25
N GLN A 52 17.65 -2.79 11.32
CA GLN A 52 17.21 -4.18 11.52
C GLN A 52 15.68 -4.30 11.66
N ARG A 53 14.92 -3.73 10.71
CA ARG A 53 13.47 -3.93 10.65
C ARG A 53 13.18 -5.43 10.66
N PRO A 54 12.13 -5.88 11.36
CA PRO A 54 11.83 -7.30 11.50
C PRO A 54 11.69 -7.94 10.10
N ARG A 55 12.73 -8.67 9.69
CA ARG A 55 12.84 -9.26 8.35
C ARG A 55 11.96 -10.50 8.13
N LYS A 56 11.15 -10.90 9.12
CA LYS A 56 10.57 -12.25 9.19
C LYS A 56 9.13 -12.29 9.71
N LEU A 57 8.26 -11.42 9.21
CA LEU A 57 6.83 -11.70 9.30
C LEU A 57 6.42 -12.49 8.07
N LYS A 58 5.75 -13.63 8.25
CA LYS A 58 5.07 -14.31 7.14
C LYS A 58 3.94 -13.39 6.68
N CYS A 59 4.17 -12.64 5.61
CA CYS A 59 3.08 -11.95 4.94
C CYS A 59 2.22 -12.99 4.24
N GLY A 60 0.97 -13.10 4.65
CA GLY A 60 -0.02 -13.85 3.90
C GLY A 60 -0.18 -13.30 2.49
N GLU A 61 -0.54 -14.16 1.56
CA GLU A 61 -1.04 -13.74 0.25
C GLU A 61 -2.49 -13.29 0.42
N ILE A 62 -2.78 -12.08 -0.05
CA ILE A 62 -4.14 -11.54 -0.08
C ILE A 62 -4.56 -11.56 -1.54
N ASP A 63 -5.62 -12.29 -1.83
CA ASP A 63 -6.36 -12.17 -3.09
C ASP A 63 -7.21 -10.90 -3.03
N TRP A 64 -6.68 -9.82 -3.61
CA TRP A 64 -7.29 -8.50 -3.56
C TRP A 64 -8.66 -8.43 -4.27
N PRO A 65 -8.85 -9.00 -5.48
CA PRO A 65 -10.18 -9.10 -6.09
C PRO A 65 -11.22 -9.76 -5.17
N VAL A 66 -10.92 -10.94 -4.64
CA VAL A 66 -11.85 -11.67 -3.76
C VAL A 66 -12.08 -10.91 -2.46
N TYR A 67 -11.03 -10.29 -1.91
CA TYR A 67 -11.15 -9.47 -0.70
C TYR A 67 -12.08 -8.27 -0.90
N LEU A 68 -11.97 -7.56 -2.04
CA LEU A 68 -12.80 -6.42 -2.35
C LEU A 68 -14.28 -6.80 -2.54
N GLU A 69 -14.57 -7.92 -3.20
CA GLU A 69 -15.93 -8.45 -3.34
C GLU A 69 -16.55 -8.77 -1.97
N LYS A 70 -15.75 -9.33 -1.06
CA LYS A 70 -16.22 -9.75 0.27
C LYS A 70 -16.15 -8.66 1.34
N LEU A 71 -15.57 -7.49 1.03
CA LEU A 71 -15.33 -6.43 2.01
C LEU A 71 -16.61 -6.00 2.73
N GLN A 72 -17.71 -5.84 1.98
CA GLN A 72 -19.01 -5.47 2.57
C GLN A 72 -19.55 -6.56 3.51
N HIS A 73 -19.41 -7.83 3.13
CA HIS A 73 -19.81 -8.96 3.97
C HIS A 73 -18.99 -9.00 5.27
N TYR A 74 -17.67 -8.81 5.19
CA TYR A 74 -16.81 -8.76 6.36
C TYR A 74 -17.15 -7.58 7.29
N GLN A 75 -17.46 -6.40 6.72
CA GLN A 75 -17.89 -5.24 7.50
C GLN A 75 -19.20 -5.50 8.25
N GLN A 76 -20.19 -6.13 7.61
CA GLN A 76 -21.46 -6.48 8.24
C GLN A 76 -21.29 -7.53 9.34
N ALA A 77 -20.51 -8.58 9.08
CA ALA A 77 -20.19 -9.61 10.07
C ALA A 77 -19.49 -9.00 11.29
N TRP A 78 -18.51 -8.12 11.07
CA TRP A 78 -17.80 -7.44 12.15
C TRP A 78 -18.71 -6.58 13.02
N ARG A 79 -19.58 -5.77 12.41
CA ARG A 79 -20.56 -4.95 13.15
C ARG A 79 -21.48 -5.80 14.02
N LYS A 80 -21.95 -6.94 13.50
CA LYS A 80 -22.78 -7.89 14.24
C LYS A 80 -22.03 -8.51 15.41
N THR A 81 -20.79 -8.93 15.21
CA THR A 81 -19.96 -9.52 16.28
C THR A 81 -19.63 -8.52 17.38
N MET A 82 -19.40 -7.25 17.03
CA MET A 82 -19.09 -6.19 17.99
C MET A 82 -20.35 -5.55 18.61
N ASN A 83 -21.55 -6.07 18.31
CA ASN A 83 -22.83 -5.56 18.79
C ASN A 83 -23.05 -4.06 18.50
N LEU A 84 -22.55 -3.58 17.36
CA LEU A 84 -22.62 -2.17 16.93
C LEU A 84 -23.94 -1.87 16.17
N TYR A 85 -25.06 -2.39 16.65
CA TYR A 85 -26.40 -2.06 16.15
C TYR A 85 -27.01 -0.91 16.95
#